data_AF-A0A0Q4BM79-F1
#
_entry.id   AF-A0A0Q4BM79-F1
#
_cell.length_a   1.000
_cell.length_b   1.000
_cell.length_c   1.000
_cell.angle_alpha   90.00
_cell.angle_beta   90.00
_cell.angle_gamma   90.00
#
_symmetry.space_group_name_H-M   'P 1'
#
loop_
_entity.id
_entity.type
_entity.pdbx_description
1 polymer ?
#
loop_
_entity_poly.entity_id
_entity_poly.type
_entity_poly.pdbx_seq_one_letter_code
_entity_poly.pdbx_strand_id
1 'polypeptide(L)'
;MTPASPADGRPLTSGEAQLVKALFGDAIDCAPVRVRQRRWFPFQPVNTVMAPCGHLHFHPGSKLYRDDFAQAPRSLQGLFLHEMTHVWQAQLRGRYWLPLMRHPFCRYGYTITPGKPFERYGIEQQAEIMRDLFVLRSSGSSPGKPPVEVYEALVPFVPND
;
A
#
# COMPACT_ATOMS: atom_id res chain seq x y z
N MET A 1 -1.59 28.46 1.81
CA MET A 1 -1.68 27.12 1.19
C MET A 1 -2.75 27.18 0.11
N THR A 2 -2.37 27.11 -1.15
CA THR A 2 -3.32 27.05 -2.27
C THR A 2 -3.95 25.65 -2.26
N PRO A 3 -5.30 25.50 -2.28
CA PRO A 3 -5.91 24.19 -2.38
C PRO A 3 -5.47 23.53 -3.69
N ALA A 4 -5.01 22.29 -3.61
CA ALA A 4 -4.64 21.52 -4.80
C ALA A 4 -5.84 21.43 -5.75
N SER A 5 -5.65 21.78 -7.02
CA SER A 5 -6.70 21.73 -8.03
C SER A 5 -7.32 20.32 -8.12
N PRO A 6 -8.66 20.20 -8.30
CA PRO A 6 -9.37 18.91 -8.44
C PRO A 6 -8.81 18.00 -9.55
N ALA A 7 -8.09 18.57 -10.52
CA ALA A 7 -7.51 17.88 -11.65
C ALA A 7 -6.41 16.85 -11.30
N ASP A 8 -5.83 16.90 -10.08
CA ASP A 8 -4.71 16.04 -9.68
C ASP A 8 -5.07 14.91 -8.71
N GLY A 9 -6.35 14.71 -8.43
CA GLY A 9 -6.88 13.72 -7.48
C GLY A 9 -7.06 14.28 -6.07
N ARG A 10 -7.78 13.53 -5.23
CA ARG A 10 -8.05 13.94 -3.85
C ARG A 10 -6.86 13.64 -2.92
N PRO A 11 -6.63 14.42 -1.85
CA PRO A 11 -5.74 14.01 -0.77
C PRO A 11 -6.28 12.78 -0.04
N LEU A 12 -5.43 12.17 0.80
CA LEU A 12 -5.89 11.17 1.76
C LEU A 12 -6.87 11.81 2.75
N THR A 13 -7.91 11.07 3.12
CA THR A 13 -8.78 11.47 4.24
C THR A 13 -8.01 11.39 5.55
N SER A 14 -8.52 12.03 6.61
CA SER A 14 -7.93 11.88 7.95
C SER A 14 -7.98 10.43 8.44
N GLY A 15 -9.03 9.68 8.09
CA GLY A 15 -9.16 8.26 8.39
C GLY A 15 -8.12 7.42 7.64
N GLU A 16 -7.91 7.68 6.36
CA GLU A 16 -6.88 7.00 5.55
C GLU A 16 -5.48 7.27 6.08
N ALA A 17 -5.17 8.52 6.43
CA ALA A 17 -3.87 8.88 7.00
C ALA A 17 -3.64 8.19 8.36
N GLN A 18 -4.68 8.08 9.21
CA GLN A 18 -4.61 7.33 10.47
C GLN A 18 -4.41 5.83 10.22
N LEU A 19 -5.12 5.26 9.24
CA LEU A 19 -4.97 3.85 8.88
C LEU A 19 -3.55 3.54 8.39
N VAL A 20 -2.94 4.45 7.62
CA VAL A 20 -1.54 4.34 7.21
C VAL A 20 -0.61 4.44 8.43
N LYS A 21 -0.79 5.44 9.29
CA LYS A 21 0.05 5.63 10.48
C LYS A 21 0.00 4.44 11.45
N ALA A 22 -1.16 3.81 11.61
CA ALA A 22 -1.31 2.64 12.47
C ALA A 22 -0.47 1.43 12.01
N LEU A 23 -0.11 1.37 10.72
CA LEU A 23 0.65 0.26 10.15
C LEU A 23 2.11 0.62 9.83
N PHE A 24 2.36 1.85 9.38
CA PHE A 24 3.67 2.31 8.91
C PHE A 24 4.36 3.28 9.88
N GLY A 25 3.70 3.68 10.98
CA GLY A 25 4.17 4.76 11.83
C GLY A 25 4.32 6.05 11.02
N ASP A 26 5.45 6.74 11.19
CA ASP A 26 5.79 7.95 10.44
C ASP A 26 6.64 7.68 9.18
N ALA A 27 6.74 6.41 8.74
CA ALA A 27 7.56 6.05 7.57
C ALA A 27 7.00 6.57 6.23
N ILE A 28 5.74 7.00 6.19
CA ILE A 28 5.11 7.56 4.99
C ILE A 28 4.63 8.98 5.28
N ASP A 29 5.16 9.95 4.53
CA ASP A 29 4.55 11.27 4.47
C ASP A 29 3.25 11.18 3.64
N CYS A 30 2.12 11.27 4.33
CA CYS A 30 0.79 11.18 3.72
C CYS A 30 0.38 12.48 2.99
N ALA A 31 0.98 13.63 3.32
CA ALA A 31 0.59 14.94 2.81
C ALA A 31 0.68 15.08 1.27
N PRO A 32 1.74 14.59 0.59
CA PRO A 32 1.83 14.66 -0.87
C PRO A 32 1.02 13.58 -1.60
N VAL A 33 0.54 12.55 -0.89
CA VAL A 33 -0.14 11.40 -1.51
C VAL A 33 -1.49 11.84 -2.07
N ARG A 34 -1.83 11.30 -3.26
CA ARG A 34 -3.09 11.58 -3.95
C ARG A 34 -3.75 10.29 -4.38
N VAL A 35 -5.07 10.24 -4.25
CA VAL A 35 -5.93 9.19 -4.79
C VAL A 35 -6.57 9.72 -6.06
N ARG A 36 -6.31 9.06 -7.19
CA ARG A 36 -6.69 9.53 -8.52
C ARG A 36 -7.59 8.50 -9.19
N GLN A 37 -8.79 8.90 -9.58
CA GLN A 37 -9.67 8.09 -10.43
C GLN A 37 -9.33 8.29 -11.92
N ARG A 38 -8.04 8.07 -12.26
CA ARG A 38 -7.52 8.13 -13.62
C ARG A 38 -6.46 7.06 -13.81
N ARG A 39 -6.36 6.55 -15.03
CA ARG A 39 -5.29 5.62 -15.40
C ARG A 39 -3.92 6.27 -15.17
N TRP A 40 -2.94 5.49 -14.71
CA TRP A 40 -1.54 5.90 -14.70
C TRP A 40 -0.93 5.91 -16.11
N PHE A 41 -1.30 4.92 -16.93
CA PHE A 41 -0.87 4.77 -18.33
C PHE A 41 -2.01 4.21 -19.18
N PRO A 42 -2.00 4.36 -20.52
CA PRO A 42 -3.15 4.06 -21.39
C PRO A 42 -3.73 2.65 -21.25
N PHE A 43 -2.89 1.65 -20.96
CA PHE A 43 -3.25 0.23 -20.91
C PHE A 43 -3.38 -0.33 -19.49
N GLN A 44 -3.57 0.52 -18.47
CA GLN A 44 -3.87 0.03 -17.11
C GLN A 44 -5.17 -0.81 -17.11
N PRO A 45 -5.15 -2.06 -16.62
CA PRO A 45 -6.36 -2.88 -16.51
C PRO A 45 -7.40 -2.29 -15.54
N VAL A 46 -8.68 -2.57 -15.79
CA VAL A 46 -9.81 -1.96 -15.04
C VAL A 46 -9.80 -2.30 -13.54
N ASN A 47 -9.40 -3.51 -13.19
CA ASN A 47 -9.43 -4.01 -11.81
C ASN A 47 -8.05 -4.02 -11.14
N THR A 48 -7.13 -3.20 -11.64
CA THR A 48 -5.77 -3.07 -11.07
C THR A 48 -5.58 -1.65 -10.56
N VAL A 49 -5.26 -1.53 -9.27
CA VAL A 49 -4.78 -0.29 -8.67
C VAL A 49 -3.27 -0.21 -8.86
N MET A 50 -2.72 0.99 -9.02
CA MET A 50 -1.29 1.18 -9.16
C MET A 50 -0.82 2.39 -8.38
N ALA A 51 0.29 2.26 -7.64
CA ALA A 51 0.98 3.38 -7.01
C ALA A 51 2.46 3.55 -7.43
N PRO A 52 2.75 3.75 -8.73
CA PRO A 52 4.11 3.67 -9.27
C PRO A 52 4.99 4.86 -8.89
N CYS A 53 4.40 6.02 -8.60
CA CYS A 53 5.14 7.26 -8.35
C CYS A 53 4.67 8.00 -7.09
N GLY A 54 4.25 7.26 -6.06
CA GLY A 54 3.81 7.84 -4.78
C GLY A 54 2.36 8.35 -4.74
N HIS A 55 1.55 8.01 -5.75
CA HIS A 55 0.12 8.33 -5.80
C HIS A 55 -0.66 7.12 -6.26
N LEU A 56 -1.88 6.93 -5.76
CA LEU A 56 -2.73 5.81 -6.15
C LEU A 56 -3.52 6.17 -7.40
N HIS A 57 -3.54 5.26 -8.37
CA HIS A 57 -4.24 5.38 -9.63
C HIS A 57 -5.27 4.28 -9.78
N PHE A 58 -6.54 4.66 -9.76
CA PHE A 58 -7.69 3.80 -10.01
C PHE A 58 -8.17 4.02 -11.44
N HIS A 59 -8.32 2.93 -12.19
CA HIS A 59 -8.95 3.02 -13.50
C HIS A 59 -10.37 3.61 -13.37
N PRO A 60 -10.83 4.54 -14.25
CA PRO A 60 -12.13 5.19 -14.11
C PRO A 60 -13.33 4.25 -14.03
N GLY A 61 -13.30 3.15 -14.79
CA GLY A 61 -14.31 2.08 -14.75
C GLY A 61 -14.13 1.04 -13.62
N SER A 62 -13.18 1.25 -12.70
CA SER A 62 -12.93 0.33 -11.59
C SER A 62 -14.00 0.47 -10.51
N LYS A 63 -14.50 -0.66 -9.99
CA LYS A 63 -15.37 -0.66 -8.80
C LYS A 63 -14.58 -0.61 -7.49
N LEU A 64 -13.25 -0.55 -7.55
CA LEU A 64 -12.35 -0.56 -6.38
C LEU A 64 -12.18 0.81 -5.74
N TYR A 65 -12.47 1.90 -6.45
CA TYR A 65 -12.34 3.26 -5.91
C TYR A 65 -13.35 3.52 -4.79
N ARG A 66 -12.91 4.21 -3.73
CA ARG A 66 -13.75 4.69 -2.62
C ARG A 66 -13.38 6.11 -2.26
N ASP A 67 -14.35 6.87 -1.78
CA ASP A 67 -14.11 8.24 -1.30
C ASP A 67 -13.37 8.26 0.04
N ASP A 68 -13.54 7.21 0.84
CA ASP A 68 -12.77 6.97 2.06
C ASP A 68 -12.48 5.47 2.21
N PHE A 69 -11.21 5.07 2.05
CA PHE A 69 -10.79 3.68 2.24
C PHE A 69 -10.85 3.25 3.70
N ALA A 70 -10.75 4.16 4.67
CA ALA A 70 -10.86 3.81 6.09
C ALA A 70 -12.27 3.33 6.47
N GLN A 71 -13.29 3.72 5.70
CA GLN A 71 -14.69 3.27 5.84
C GLN A 71 -15.04 2.11 4.90
N ALA A 72 -14.10 1.67 4.05
CA ALA A 72 -14.35 0.59 3.10
C ALA A 72 -14.33 -0.78 3.79
N PRO A 73 -14.87 -1.84 3.15
CA PRO A 73 -14.68 -3.21 3.60
C PRO A 73 -13.19 -3.55 3.80
N ARG A 74 -12.88 -4.44 4.75
CA ARG A 74 -11.50 -4.81 5.11
C ARG A 74 -10.64 -5.24 3.93
N SER A 75 -11.22 -5.91 2.93
CA SER A 75 -10.51 -6.29 1.71
C SER A 75 -9.98 -5.08 0.93
N LEU A 76 -10.74 -3.98 0.88
CA LEU A 76 -10.33 -2.73 0.23
C LEU A 76 -9.40 -1.90 1.11
N GLN A 77 -9.54 -1.94 2.44
CA GLN A 77 -8.54 -1.38 3.36
C GLN A 77 -7.17 -2.06 3.16
N GLY A 78 -7.15 -3.39 3.09
CA GLY A 78 -5.93 -4.17 2.83
C GLY A 78 -5.33 -3.87 1.45
N LEU A 79 -6.16 -3.77 0.40
CA LEU A 79 -5.69 -3.34 -0.93
C LEU A 79 -5.10 -1.93 -0.90
N PHE A 80 -5.75 -1.00 -0.21
CA PHE A 80 -5.22 0.36 -0.04
C PHE A 80 -3.86 0.34 0.65
N LEU A 81 -3.68 -0.44 1.72
CA LEU A 81 -2.41 -0.55 2.45
C LEU A 81 -1.31 -1.27 1.65
N HIS A 82 -1.67 -2.22 0.79
CA HIS A 82 -0.77 -2.79 -0.22
C HIS A 82 -0.20 -1.68 -1.11
N GLU A 83 -1.07 -0.86 -1.70
CA GLU A 83 -0.64 0.25 -2.56
C GLU A 83 0.13 1.33 -1.79
N MET A 84 -0.19 1.56 -0.52
CA MET A 84 0.59 2.46 0.34
C MET A 84 2.00 1.92 0.62
N THR A 85 2.22 0.61 0.56
CA THR A 85 3.58 0.04 0.60
C THR A 85 4.39 0.45 -0.63
N HIS A 86 3.75 0.52 -1.80
CA HIS A 86 4.39 1.05 -3.01
C HIS A 86 4.65 2.56 -2.91
N VAL A 87 3.76 3.32 -2.29
CA VAL A 87 4.00 4.74 -1.99
C VAL A 87 5.23 4.89 -1.08
N TRP A 88 5.34 4.09 -0.02
CA TRP A 88 6.52 4.06 0.85
C TRP A 88 7.80 3.75 0.07
N GLN A 89 7.79 2.70 -0.76
CA GLN A 89 8.93 2.34 -1.61
C GLN A 89 9.36 3.50 -2.53
N ALA A 90 8.40 4.21 -3.13
CA ALA A 90 8.68 5.37 -3.96
C ALA A 90 9.22 6.57 -3.16
N GLN A 91 8.75 6.81 -1.94
CA GLN A 91 9.30 7.86 -1.06
C GLN A 91 10.73 7.53 -0.62
N LEU A 92 10.98 6.27 -0.24
CA LEU A 92 12.30 5.83 0.25
C LEU A 92 13.35 5.75 -0.86
N ARG A 93 12.98 5.26 -2.05
CA ARG A 93 13.94 4.96 -3.14
C ARG A 93 13.92 5.97 -4.28
N GLY A 94 12.96 6.89 -4.27
CA GLY A 94 12.77 7.90 -5.30
C GLY A 94 11.58 7.60 -6.22
N ARG A 95 10.96 8.70 -6.71
CA ARG A 95 9.69 8.71 -7.44
C ARG A 95 9.61 7.74 -8.63
N TYR A 96 10.71 7.48 -9.32
CA TYR A 96 10.74 6.65 -10.53
C TYR A 96 11.27 5.23 -10.28
N TRP A 97 11.57 4.87 -9.03
CA TRP A 97 12.19 3.58 -8.70
C TRP A 97 11.27 2.40 -9.06
N LEU A 98 9.98 2.46 -8.73
CA LEU A 98 9.04 1.38 -9.05
C LEU A 98 8.88 1.14 -10.57
N PRO A 99 8.66 2.16 -11.42
CA PRO A 99 8.64 1.98 -12.87
C PRO A 99 9.90 1.32 -13.43
N LEU A 100 11.07 1.57 -12.83
CA LEU A 100 12.34 1.03 -13.30
C LEU A 100 12.63 -0.39 -12.77
N MET A 101 12.15 -0.71 -11.57
CA MET A 101 12.51 -1.95 -10.87
C MET A 101 11.40 -3.01 -10.86
N ARG A 102 10.13 -2.62 -11.01
CA ARG A 102 9.00 -3.55 -11.06
C ARG A 102 8.92 -4.17 -12.46
N HIS A 103 9.38 -5.42 -12.57
CA HIS A 103 9.34 -6.18 -13.81
C HIS A 103 8.15 -7.18 -13.84
N PRO A 104 7.70 -7.65 -15.01
CA PRO A 104 6.57 -8.59 -15.12
C PRO A 104 6.71 -9.89 -14.31
N PHE A 105 7.94 -10.32 -14.00
CA PHE A 105 8.20 -11.53 -13.19
C PHE A 105 8.12 -11.31 -11.67
N CYS A 106 7.69 -10.14 -11.19
CA CYS A 106 7.53 -9.90 -9.75
C CYS A 106 6.50 -10.88 -9.17
N ARG A 107 6.89 -11.56 -8.08
CA ARG A 107 6.08 -12.62 -7.47
C ARG A 107 5.27 -12.06 -6.30
N TYR A 108 4.00 -12.39 -6.28
CA TYR A 108 3.09 -12.10 -5.16
C TYR A 108 3.24 -13.12 -4.02
N GLY A 109 3.42 -14.40 -4.38
CA GLY A 109 3.63 -15.46 -3.40
C GLY A 109 4.93 -15.26 -2.62
N TYR A 110 4.85 -15.43 -1.31
CA TYR A 110 5.99 -15.36 -0.40
C TYR A 110 5.83 -16.36 0.74
N THR A 111 6.97 -16.71 1.36
CA THR A 111 7.05 -17.44 2.62
C THR A 111 7.95 -16.65 3.55
N ILE A 112 7.51 -16.41 4.78
CA ILE A 112 8.38 -15.79 5.78
C ILE A 112 9.51 -16.78 6.10
N THR A 113 10.73 -16.37 5.79
CA THR A 113 11.94 -17.16 6.02
C THR A 113 12.65 -16.62 7.26
N PRO A 114 12.93 -17.45 8.29
CA PRO A 114 13.67 -17.01 9.47
C PRO A 114 14.98 -16.31 9.10
N GLY A 115 15.25 -15.17 9.74
CA GLY A 115 16.47 -14.38 9.51
C GLY A 115 16.52 -13.62 8.18
N LYS A 116 15.52 -13.75 7.30
CA LYS A 116 15.42 -12.93 6.08
C LYS A 116 14.81 -11.57 6.43
N PRO A 117 15.55 -10.46 6.31
CA PRO A 117 15.03 -9.12 6.61
C PRO A 117 13.99 -8.68 5.57
N PHE A 118 13.11 -7.76 5.96
CA PHE A 118 11.98 -7.26 5.15
C PHE A 118 12.43 -6.72 3.79
N GLU A 119 13.55 -6.01 3.73
CA GLU A 119 14.07 -5.38 2.50
C GLU A 119 14.55 -6.41 1.47
N ARG A 120 14.79 -7.67 1.87
CA ARG A 120 15.16 -8.77 0.97
C ARG A 120 13.95 -9.49 0.37
N TYR A 121 12.72 -9.11 0.73
CA TYR A 121 11.53 -9.55 0.02
C TYR A 121 11.32 -8.69 -1.23
N GLY A 122 10.74 -9.28 -2.27
CA GLY A 122 10.45 -8.57 -3.53
C GLY A 122 9.43 -7.45 -3.35
N ILE A 123 9.33 -6.56 -4.35
CA ILE A 123 8.45 -5.38 -4.34
C ILE A 123 7.00 -5.72 -3.94
N GLU A 124 6.38 -6.68 -4.64
CA GLU A 124 5.01 -7.13 -4.35
C GLU A 124 4.93 -7.95 -3.07
N GLN A 125 5.99 -8.69 -2.71
CA GLN A 125 6.01 -9.49 -1.48
C GLN A 125 5.99 -8.61 -0.23
N GLN A 126 6.74 -7.50 -0.24
CA GLN A 126 6.70 -6.51 0.84
C GLN A 126 5.28 -5.95 1.00
N ALA A 127 4.60 -5.64 -0.11
CA ALA A 127 3.25 -5.12 -0.08
C ALA A 127 2.21 -6.15 0.42
N GLU A 128 2.32 -7.41 -0.02
CA GLU A 128 1.47 -8.49 0.50
C GLU A 128 1.75 -8.79 1.98
N ILE A 129 3.01 -8.72 2.44
CA ILE A 129 3.35 -8.86 3.87
C ILE A 129 2.64 -7.78 4.71
N MET A 130 2.66 -6.52 4.26
CA MET A 130 2.00 -5.42 4.96
C MET A 130 0.47 -5.58 4.96
N ARG A 131 -0.10 -5.99 3.84
CA ARG A 131 -1.53 -6.29 3.73
C ARG A 131 -1.95 -7.41 4.68
N ASP A 132 -1.20 -8.50 4.72
CA ASP A 132 -1.50 -9.64 5.57
C ASP A 132 -1.31 -9.31 7.05
N LEU A 133 -0.29 -8.52 7.42
CA LEU A 133 -0.15 -7.99 8.79
C LEU A 133 -1.41 -7.21 9.21
N PHE A 134 -1.92 -6.33 8.36
CA PHE A 134 -3.14 -5.59 8.64
C PHE A 134 -4.35 -6.52 8.84
N VAL A 135 -4.52 -7.51 7.97
CA VAL A 135 -5.62 -8.49 8.11
C VAL A 135 -5.48 -9.25 9.43
N LEU A 136 -4.30 -9.76 9.74
CA LEU A 136 -4.00 -10.53 10.94
C LEU A 136 -4.24 -9.74 12.24
N ARG A 137 -3.86 -8.46 12.30
CA ARG A 137 -4.15 -7.59 13.46
C ARG A 137 -5.65 -7.46 13.73
N SER A 138 -6.48 -7.56 12.70
CA SER A 138 -7.94 -7.42 12.83
C SER A 138 -8.66 -8.75 13.05
N SER A 139 -8.19 -9.85 12.47
CA SER A 139 -8.85 -11.16 12.52
C SER A 139 -8.25 -12.12 13.54
N GLY A 140 -7.06 -11.84 14.06
CA GLY A 140 -6.29 -12.70 14.95
C GLY A 140 -5.63 -13.91 14.26
N SER A 141 -6.13 -14.35 13.10
CA SER A 141 -5.55 -15.43 12.31
C SER A 141 -5.93 -15.36 10.83
N SER A 142 -5.12 -16.00 9.98
CA SER A 142 -5.40 -16.20 8.55
C SER A 142 -4.91 -17.58 8.12
N PRO A 143 -5.72 -18.38 7.39
CA PRO A 143 -5.33 -19.73 6.96
C PRO A 143 -3.99 -19.76 6.20
N GLY A 144 -3.10 -20.66 6.60
CA GLY A 144 -1.80 -20.85 5.94
C GLY A 144 -0.78 -19.73 6.16
N LYS A 145 -1.06 -18.77 7.05
CA LYS A 145 -0.13 -17.68 7.42
C LYS A 145 0.43 -17.91 8.82
N PRO A 146 1.70 -17.50 9.09
CA PRO A 146 2.23 -17.47 10.44
C PRO A 146 1.41 -16.56 11.38
N PRO A 147 1.56 -16.70 12.71
CA PRO A 147 0.98 -15.80 13.70
C PRO A 147 1.39 -14.33 13.46
N VAL A 148 0.57 -13.38 13.95
CA VAL A 148 0.77 -11.94 13.73
C VAL A 148 2.12 -11.45 14.25
N GLU A 149 2.61 -12.03 15.34
CA GLU A 149 3.88 -11.68 16.00
C GLU A 149 5.08 -11.92 15.07
N VAL A 150 4.98 -12.91 14.17
CA VAL A 150 6.02 -13.18 13.16
C VAL A 150 6.10 -12.04 12.14
N TYR A 151 4.96 -11.43 11.81
CA TYR A 151 4.91 -10.27 10.91
C TYR A 151 5.41 -9.02 11.62
N GLU A 152 4.98 -8.80 12.86
CA GLU A 152 5.39 -7.64 13.67
C GLU A 152 6.90 -7.63 13.92
N ALA A 153 7.50 -8.80 14.16
CA ALA A 153 8.96 -8.93 14.28
C ALA A 153 9.71 -8.75 12.94
N LEU A 154 9.04 -8.96 11.80
CA LEU A 154 9.65 -8.85 10.48
C LEU A 154 9.64 -7.41 9.95
N VAL A 155 8.53 -6.68 10.14
CA VAL A 155 8.36 -5.36 9.53
C VAL A 155 9.17 -4.30 10.28
N PRO A 156 9.83 -3.36 9.57
CA PRO A 156 10.70 -2.36 10.20
C PRO A 156 9.94 -1.14 10.74
N PHE A 157 8.61 -1.23 10.88
CA PHE A 157 7.76 -0.11 11.26
C PHE A 157 7.38 -0.23 12.73
N VAL A 158 7.60 0.84 13.49
CA VAL A 158 7.15 0.94 14.87
C VAL A 158 5.75 1.54 14.84
N PRO A 159 4.70 0.80 15.27
CA PRO A 159 3.38 1.39 15.46
C PRO A 159 3.49 2.46 16.55
N ASN A 160 2.84 3.60 16.37
CA ASN A 160 2.66 4.54 17.48
C ASN A 160 1.63 3.94 18.45
N ASP A 161 2.01 3.79 19.72
CA ASP A 161 1.14 3.36 20.82
C ASP A 161 -0.07 4.28 21.03
#